data_AF-A0A101GMH4-F1
#
_entry.id   AF-A0A101GMH4-F1
#
_cell.length_a   1.000
_cell.length_b   1.000
_cell.length_c   1.000
_cell.angle_alpha   90.00
_cell.angle_beta   90.00
_cell.angle_gamma   90.00
#
_symmetry.space_group_name_H-M   'P 1'
#
loop_
_entity.id
_entity.type
_entity.pdbx_description
1 polymer ?
#
loop_
_entity_poly.entity_id
_entity_poly.type
_entity_poly.pdbx_seq_one_letter_code
_entity_poly.pdbx_strand_id
1 'polypeptide(L)'
;MLIESLREAFVDTLQTPEASLWIRLCERKVENFPMPPGRSGDAVLIEVSLMPGREPATKEGLYRAIVEHLVCDAGVRPDDVCIVLYEPPAENWAEHGGAFMASR
;
A
#
# COMPACT_ATOMS: atom_id res chain seq x y z
N MET A 1 -10.54 -10.10 1.07
CA MET A 1 -10.54 -9.52 -0.29
C MET A 1 -9.56 -8.35 -0.34
N LEU A 2 -9.94 -7.09 -0.04
CA LEU A 2 -9.01 -5.94 -0.13
C LEU A 2 -7.69 -6.08 0.66
N ILE A 3 -7.76 -6.47 1.94
CA ILE A 3 -6.57 -6.63 2.78
C ILE A 3 -5.67 -7.77 2.27
N GLU A 4 -6.27 -8.87 1.82
CA GLU A 4 -5.53 -10.02 1.29
C GLU A 4 -4.86 -9.67 -0.05
N SER A 5 -5.58 -9.00 -0.96
CA SER A 5 -5.03 -8.50 -2.23
C SER A 5 -3.82 -7.60 -2.01
N LEU A 6 -3.85 -6.73 -1.00
CA LEU A 6 -2.70 -5.91 -0.63
C LEU A 6 -1.57 -6.75 -0.04
N ARG A 7 -1.88 -7.69 0.85
CA ARG A 7 -0.87 -8.56 1.46
C ARG A 7 -0.10 -9.36 0.41
N GLU A 8 -0.82 -10.01 -0.51
CA GLU A 8 -0.24 -10.81 -1.59
C GLU A 8 0.64 -9.95 -2.50
N ALA A 9 0.14 -8.80 -2.95
CA ALA A 9 0.92 -7.87 -3.78
C ALA A 9 2.24 -7.43 -3.12
N PHE A 10 2.25 -7.19 -1.80
CA PHE A 10 3.47 -6.83 -1.07
C PHE A 10 4.44 -8.00 -0.91
N VAL A 11 3.93 -9.19 -0.59
CA VAL A 11 4.76 -10.40 -0.43
C VAL A 11 5.44 -10.74 -1.76
N ASP A 12 4.68 -10.73 -2.86
CA ASP A 12 5.18 -11.11 -4.18
C ASP A 12 6.20 -10.15 -4.75
N THR A 13 6.06 -8.84 -4.48
CA THR A 13 6.91 -7.81 -5.10
C THR A 13 8.08 -7.36 -4.23
N LEU A 14 7.89 -7.29 -2.91
CA LEU A 14 8.94 -6.79 -1.99
C LEU A 14 9.69 -7.92 -1.28
N GLN A 15 9.29 -9.18 -1.49
CA GLN A 15 9.81 -10.35 -0.77
C GLN A 15 9.80 -10.14 0.75
N THR A 16 8.82 -9.36 1.20
CA THR A 16 8.69 -8.93 2.59
C THR A 16 7.98 -10.02 3.37
N PRO A 17 8.48 -10.45 4.55
CA PRO A 17 7.79 -11.45 5.35
C PRO A 17 6.38 -10.96 5.68
N GLU A 18 5.38 -11.80 5.46
CA GLU A 18 3.97 -11.46 5.69
C GLU A 18 3.71 -10.84 7.06
N ALA A 19 4.40 -11.36 8.09
CA ALA A 19 4.31 -10.90 9.48
C ALA A 19 4.77 -9.45 9.72
N SER A 20 5.40 -8.79 8.75
CA SER A 20 5.89 -7.41 8.87
C SER A 20 4.91 -6.36 8.31
N LEU A 21 3.77 -6.78 7.75
CA LEU A 21 2.79 -5.88 7.14
C LEU A 21 1.70 -5.47 8.13
N TRP A 22 1.64 -4.19 8.43
CA TRP A 22 0.55 -3.57 9.18
C TRP A 22 -0.46 -2.97 8.21
N ILE A 23 -1.58 -3.64 7.99
CA ILE A 23 -2.64 -3.19 7.07
C ILE A 23 -3.90 -2.85 7.85
N ARG A 24 -4.49 -1.68 7.57
CA ARG A 24 -5.76 -1.24 8.15
C ARG A 24 -6.73 -0.85 7.05
N LEU A 25 -7.97 -1.33 7.14
CA LEU A 25 -9.07 -0.85 6.34
C LEU A 25 -9.80 0.29 7.09
N CYS A 26 -9.95 1.44 6.42
CA CYS A 26 -10.61 2.62 6.98
C CYS A 26 -11.72 3.09 6.03
N GLU A 27 -12.95 2.66 6.28
CA GLU A 27 -14.11 3.11 5.50
C GLU A 27 -14.50 4.56 5.87
N ARG A 28 -14.81 5.35 4.84
CA ARG A 28 -15.28 6.74 4.99
C ARG A 28 -16.63 6.88 4.31
N LYS A 29 -17.54 7.63 4.94
CA LYS A 29 -18.75 8.09 4.27
C LYS A 29 -18.39 9.08 3.17
N VAL A 30 -19.08 9.01 2.05
CA VAL A 30 -18.88 9.92 0.90
C VAL A 30 -18.93 11.41 1.30
N GLU A 31 -19.77 11.75 2.28
CA GLU A 31 -19.90 13.10 2.85
C GLU A 31 -18.61 13.63 3.48
N ASN A 32 -17.79 12.73 4.04
CA ASN A 32 -16.53 13.05 4.72
C ASN A 32 -15.31 12.81 3.83
N PHE A 33 -15.51 12.25 2.65
CA PHE A 33 -14.45 11.89 1.72
C PHE A 33 -14.97 12.02 0.29
N PRO A 34 -15.12 13.26 -0.21
CA PRO A 34 -15.64 13.50 -1.55
C PRO A 34 -14.66 12.95 -2.59
N MET A 35 -15.19 12.20 -3.55
CA MET A 35 -14.37 11.59 -4.59
C MET A 35 -13.89 12.62 -5.62
N PRO A 36 -12.62 12.54 -6.06
CA PRO A 36 -12.18 13.25 -7.25
C PRO A 36 -13.07 12.91 -8.47
N PRO A 37 -13.26 13.86 -9.41
CA PRO A 37 -14.03 13.59 -10.63
C PRO A 37 -13.54 12.35 -11.38
N GLY A 38 -14.48 11.52 -11.86
CA GLY A 38 -14.19 10.30 -12.62
C GLY A 38 -14.05 9.03 -11.78
N ARG A 39 -13.98 9.15 -10.45
CA ARG A 39 -13.97 8.00 -9.53
C ARG A 39 -15.38 7.61 -9.08
N SER A 40 -15.57 6.31 -8.85
CA SER A 40 -16.80 5.75 -8.29
C SER A 40 -16.84 5.84 -6.76
N GLY A 41 -17.95 5.40 -6.16
CA GLY A 41 -18.09 5.29 -4.70
C GLY A 41 -17.19 4.23 -4.07
N ASP A 42 -16.61 3.33 -4.87
CA ASP A 42 -15.77 2.21 -4.42
C ASP A 42 -14.27 2.54 -4.52
N ALA A 43 -13.92 3.82 -4.75
CA ALA A 43 -12.54 4.23 -4.88
C ALA A 43 -11.73 4.04 -3.58
N VAL A 44 -10.50 3.55 -3.77
CA VAL A 44 -9.60 3.16 -2.71
C VAL A 44 -8.36 4.05 -2.78
N LEU A 45 -8.08 4.74 -1.67
CA LEU A 45 -6.81 5.40 -1.43
C LEU A 45 -5.94 4.49 -0.57
N ILE A 46 -4.73 4.21 -1.05
CA ILE A 46 -3.78 3.29 -0.44
C ILE A 46 -2.54 4.09 -0.09
N GLU A 47 -2.38 4.36 1.20
CA GLU A 47 -1.22 5.07 1.74
C GLU A 47 -0.29 4.08 2.42
N VAL A 48 0.97 4.07 2.00
CA VAL A 48 1.95 3.09 2.43
C VAL A 48 3.15 3.81 2.99
N SER A 49 3.46 3.61 4.27
CA SER A 49 4.78 3.93 4.80
C SER A 49 5.70 2.74 4.55
N LEU A 50 6.78 2.96 3.80
CA LEU A 50 7.74 1.92 3.44
C LEU A 50 9.15 2.40 3.77
N MET A 51 9.98 1.50 4.29
CA MET A 51 11.40 1.82 4.49
C MET A 51 12.08 2.23 3.17
N PRO A 52 12.88 3.31 3.18
CA PRO A 52 13.60 3.78 2.00
C PRO A 52 14.59 2.74 1.47
N GLY A 53 14.87 2.82 0.17
CA GLY A 53 15.93 2.02 -0.47
C GLY A 53 15.45 1.02 -1.51
N ARG A 54 14.15 1.01 -1.84
CA ARG A 54 13.66 0.26 -3.00
C ARG A 54 13.96 1.01 -4.30
N GLU A 55 14.44 0.27 -5.30
CA GLU A 55 14.64 0.79 -6.65
C GLU A 55 13.30 1.24 -7.26
N PRO A 56 13.29 2.25 -8.14
CA PRO A 56 12.06 2.72 -8.79
C PRO A 56 11.28 1.60 -9.50
N ALA A 57 11.98 0.67 -10.16
CA ALA A 57 11.37 -0.46 -10.85
C ALA A 57 10.65 -1.43 -9.87
N THR A 58 11.17 -1.62 -8.67
CA THR A 58 10.52 -2.42 -7.63
C THR A 58 9.23 -1.75 -7.15
N LYS A 59 9.24 -0.43 -6.98
CA LYS A 59 8.04 0.34 -6.61
C LYS A 59 6.97 0.28 -7.69
N GLU A 60 7.37 0.44 -8.95
CA GLU A 60 6.46 0.29 -10.09
C GLU A 60 5.84 -1.12 -10.15
N GLY A 61 6.68 -2.15 -9.92
CA GLY A 61 6.22 -3.54 -9.79
C GLY A 61 5.17 -3.72 -8.69
N LEU A 62 5.40 -3.13 -7.52
CA LEU A 62 4.45 -3.11 -6.40
C LEU A 62 3.13 -2.46 -6.80
N TYR A 63 3.15 -1.29 -7.43
CA TYR A 63 1.92 -0.59 -7.84
C TYR A 63 1.08 -1.41 -8.81
N ARG A 64 1.74 -2.04 -9.79
CA ARG A 64 1.07 -2.92 -10.75
C ARG A 64 0.44 -4.13 -10.06
N ALA A 65 1.19 -4.81 -9.19
CA ALA A 65 0.67 -5.97 -8.46
C ALA A 65 -0.54 -5.59 -7.60
N ILE A 66 -0.47 -4.47 -6.86
CA ILE A 66 -1.60 -3.99 -6.05
C ILE A 66 -2.85 -3.79 -6.92
N VAL A 67 -2.73 -3.12 -8.07
CA VAL A 67 -3.86 -2.89 -8.97
C VAL A 67 -4.39 -4.22 -9.53
N GLU A 68 -3.51 -5.12 -9.97
CA GLU A 68 -3.90 -6.42 -10.51
C GLU A 68 -4.70 -7.25 -9.50
N HIS A 69 -4.22 -7.39 -8.26
CA HIS A 69 -4.93 -8.13 -7.21
C HIS A 69 -6.26 -7.48 -6.83
N LEU A 70 -6.32 -6.14 -6.72
CA LEU A 70 -7.58 -5.45 -6.39
C LEU A 70 -8.62 -5.57 -7.50
N VAL A 71 -8.20 -5.60 -8.76
CA VAL A 71 -9.10 -5.81 -9.90
C VAL A 71 -9.59 -7.25 -9.94
N CYS A 72 -8.67 -8.22 -9.89
CA CYS A 72 -8.98 -9.64 -10.03
C CYS A 72 -9.78 -10.19 -8.86
N ASP A 73 -9.36 -9.87 -7.63
CA ASP A 73 -9.92 -10.50 -6.44
C ASP A 73 -11.04 -9.66 -5.85
N ALA A 74 -10.93 -8.32 -5.93
CA ALA A 74 -11.85 -7.40 -5.27
C ALA A 74 -12.80 -6.64 -6.18
N GLY A 75 -12.62 -6.73 -7.51
CA GLY A 75 -13.49 -6.05 -8.48
C GLY A 75 -13.36 -4.52 -8.48
N VAL A 76 -12.31 -3.97 -7.87
CA VAL A 76 -12.07 -2.53 -7.86
C VAL A 76 -11.64 -2.11 -9.27
N ARG A 77 -12.23 -1.05 -9.81
CA ARG A 77 -11.83 -0.54 -11.13
C ARG A 77 -10.41 0.04 -11.05
N PRO A 78 -9.55 -0.13 -12.07
CA PRO A 78 -8.21 0.46 -12.07
C PRO A 78 -8.22 1.98 -11.83
N ASP A 79 -9.18 2.69 -12.45
CA ASP A 79 -9.34 4.15 -12.32
C ASP A 79 -9.69 4.60 -10.88
N ASP A 80 -10.21 3.66 -10.08
CA ASP A 80 -10.66 3.88 -8.70
C ASP A 80 -9.54 3.65 -7.67
N VAL A 81 -8.35 3.22 -8.09
CA VAL A 81 -7.20 3.00 -7.22
C VAL A 81 -6.28 4.24 -7.20
N CYS A 82 -5.87 4.69 -6.02
CA CYS A 82 -4.80 5.68 -5.84
C CYS A 82 -3.80 5.14 -4.82
N ILE A 83 -2.50 5.16 -5.17
CA ILE A 83 -1.43 4.64 -4.30
C ILE A 83 -0.46 5.78 -4.02
N VAL A 84 -0.19 6.02 -2.74
CA VAL A 84 0.80 7.00 -2.27
C VAL A 84 1.81 6.26 -1.39
N LEU A 85 3.07 6.29 -1.79
CA LEU A 85 4.18 5.70 -1.05
C LEU A 85 4.94 6.80 -0.31
N TYR A 86 5.06 6.65 1.00
CA TYR A 86 5.86 7.49 1.88
C TYR A 86 7.10 6.74 2.32
N GLU A 87 8.28 7.31 2.08
CA GLU A 87 9.57 6.76 2.53
C GLU A 87 10.17 7.67 3.60
N PRO A 88 9.81 7.48 4.88
CA PRO A 88 10.41 8.26 5.95
C PRO A 88 11.91 7.92 6.09
N PRO A 89 12.75 8.87 6.53
CA PRO A 89 14.12 8.56 6.93
C PRO A 89 14.17 7.37 7.91
N ALA A 90 15.22 6.53 7.80
CA ALA A 90 15.34 5.33 8.63
C ALA A 90 15.31 5.64 10.13
N GLU A 91 15.87 6.78 10.56
CA GLU A 91 15.82 7.20 11.97
C GLU A 91 14.40 7.48 12.51
N ASN A 92 13.42 7.67 11.61
CA ASN A 92 12.02 7.92 11.98
C ASN A 92 11.20 6.63 12.08
N TRP A 93 11.82 5.47 11.85
CA TRP A 93 11.17 4.17 11.97
C TRP A 93 11.67 3.46 13.21
N ALA A 94 10.77 2.92 14.03
CA ALA A 94 11.11 2.15 15.22
C ALA A 94 10.25 0.89 15.29
N GLU A 95 10.86 -0.23 15.67
CA GLU A 95 10.19 -1.51 15.83
C GLU A 95 10.84 -2.29 16.97
N HIS A 96 10.09 -3.17 17.63
CA HIS A 96 10.61 -4.01 18.73
C HIS A 96 11.31 -3.22 19.86
N GLY A 97 10.91 -1.96 20.09
CA GLY A 97 11.45 -1.11 21.15
C GLY A 97 12.75 -0.37 20.82
N GLY A 98 13.20 -0.39 19.56
CA GLY A 98 14.39 0.35 19.11
C GLY A 98 14.17 1.07 17.78
N ALA A 99 14.99 2.09 17.51
CA ALA A 99 15.05 2.70 16.19
C ALA A 99 15.58 1.67 15.18
N PHE A 100 15.02 1.69 13.98
CA PHE A 100 15.52 0.86 12.89
C PHE A 100 16.95 1.29 12.56
N MET A 101 17.88 0.34 12.64
CA MET A 101 19.25 0.54 12.21
C MET A 101 19.43 -0.20 10.89
N ALA A 102 19.61 0.54 9.80
CA ALA A 102 20.08 -0.07 8.56
C ALA A 102 21.40 -0.81 8.87
N SER A 103 21.48 -2.10 8.56
CA SER A 103 22.72 -2.84 8.71
C SER A 103 23.80 -2.12 7.91
N ARG A 104 24.84 -1.66 8.59
CA ARG A 104 26.04 -1.10 7.95
C ARG A 104 26.73 -2.14 7.08
#